data_AF-A0A973UDP4-F1
#
_entry.id   AF-A0A973UDP4-F1
#
_cell.length_a   1.000
_cell.length_b   1.000
_cell.length_c   1.000
_cell.angle_alpha   90.00
_cell.angle_beta   90.00
_cell.angle_gamma   90.00
#
_symmetry.space_group_name_H-M   'P 1'
#
loop_
_entity.id
_entity.type
_entity.pdbx_description
1 polymer ?
#
loop_
_entity_poly.entity_id
_entity_poly.type
_entity_poly.pdbx_seq_one_letter_code
_entity_poly.pdbx_strand_id
1 'polypeptide(L)' 'VRPIVAELQRKYAVSAAEVDHMDLYRRAEIGIAVVSGDAGHLTDVLDRCERLVAGRPEVELLSVRRRFHGDHDD' A
#
# COMPACT_ATOMS: atom_id res chain seq x y z
N VAL A 1 -8.59 -4.26 -9.00
CA VAL A 1 -7.96 -4.33 -7.66
C VAL A 1 -7.14 -5.60 -7.44
N ARG A 2 -7.70 -6.81 -7.60
CA ARG A 2 -6.99 -8.08 -7.34
C ARG A 2 -5.57 -8.22 -7.94
N PRO A 3 -5.30 -7.87 -9.22
CA PRO A 3 -3.93 -7.94 -9.76
C PRO A 3 -2.96 -6.98 -9.07
N ILE A 4 -3.46 -5.83 -8.60
CA ILE A 4 -2.68 -4.85 -7.86
C ILE A 4 -2.21 -5.42 -6.53
N VAL A 5 -3.16 -5.95 -5.75
CA VAL A 5 -2.90 -6.57 -4.45
C VAL A 5 -1.93 -7.75 -4.59
N ALA A 6 -2.17 -8.65 -5.54
CA ALA A 6 -1.32 -9.82 -5.75
C ALA A 6 0.12 -9.44 -6.14
N GLU A 7 0.28 -8.42 -6.98
CA GLU A 7 1.62 -7.96 -7.38
C GLU A 7 2.37 -7.28 -6.23
N LEU A 8 1.68 -6.48 -5.40
CA LEU A 8 2.26 -5.86 -4.21
C LEU A 8 2.79 -6.93 -3.24
N GLN A 9 1.96 -7.91 -2.90
CA GLN A 9 2.34 -9.02 -2.02
C GLN A 9 3.54 -9.80 -2.58
N ARG A 10 3.52 -10.12 -3.89
CA ARG A 10 4.57 -10.92 -4.54
C ARG A 10 5.90 -10.18 -4.68
N LYS A 11 5.89 -8.88 -5.00
CA LYS A 11 7.13 -8.12 -5.27
C LYS A 11 7.80 -7.59 -4.01
N TYR A 12 7.04 -7.27 -2.96
CA TYR A 12 7.55 -6.51 -1.82
C TYR A 12 7.41 -7.21 -0.47
N ALA A 13 6.89 -8.44 -0.44
CA ALA A 13 6.67 -9.22 0.79
C ALA A 13 5.86 -8.47 1.86
N VAL A 14 4.93 -7.61 1.41
CA VAL A 14 4.01 -6.84 2.26
C VAL A 14 2.68 -7.56 2.43
N SER A 15 1.97 -7.26 3.52
CA SER A 15 0.54 -7.54 3.58
C SER A 15 -0.20 -6.46 2.80
N ALA A 16 -1.06 -6.86 1.86
CA ALA A 16 -1.88 -5.92 1.10
C ALA A 16 -3.30 -6.46 0.91
N ALA A 17 -4.29 -5.57 0.92
CA ALA A 17 -5.69 -5.91 0.73
C ALA A 17 -6.48 -4.71 0.19
N GLU A 18 -7.65 -4.97 -0.39
CA GLU A 18 -8.69 -3.96 -0.56
C GLU A 18 -9.38 -3.76 0.80
N VAL A 19 -9.46 -2.52 1.27
CA VAL A 19 -9.85 -2.23 2.67
C VAL A 19 -11.05 -1.29 2.79
N ASP A 20 -11.43 -0.59 1.72
CA ASP A 20 -12.58 0.32 1.72
C ASP A 20 -13.10 0.57 0.29
N HIS A 21 -14.25 1.23 0.17
CA HIS A 21 -14.93 1.61 -1.07
C HIS A 21 -15.43 0.45 -1.95
N MET A 22 -15.60 -0.75 -1.39
CA MET A 22 -16.04 -1.95 -2.14
C MET A 22 -17.46 -1.84 -2.70
N ASP A 23 -18.26 -0.91 -2.19
CA ASP A 23 -19.63 -0.59 -2.62
C ASP A 23 -19.67 0.45 -3.76
N LEU A 24 -18.55 1.08 -4.08
CA LEU A 24 -18.45 2.13 -5.08
C LEU A 24 -17.96 1.60 -6.43
N TYR A 25 -18.52 2.13 -7.51
CA TYR A 25 -18.05 1.82 -8.86
C TYR A 25 -16.74 2.56 -9.18
N ARG A 26 -15.72 1.83 -9.65
CA ARG A 26 -14.40 2.37 -10.07
C ARG A 26 -13.65 3.14 -8.98
N ARG A 27 -13.91 2.82 -7.71
CA ARG A 27 -13.16 3.31 -6.56
C ARG A 27 -12.73 2.11 -5.72
N ALA A 28 -11.56 2.19 -5.11
CA ALA A 28 -11.06 1.20 -4.17
C ALA A 28 -10.04 1.86 -3.25
N GLU A 29 -9.98 1.43 -2.00
CA GLU A 29 -8.85 1.71 -1.12
C GLU A 29 -8.02 0.46 -0.93
N ILE A 30 -6.70 0.58 -1.11
CA ILE A 30 -5.76 -0.52 -0.91
C ILE A 30 -4.94 -0.23 0.34
N GLY A 31 -5.10 -1.07 1.35
CA GLY A 31 -4.28 -1.05 2.56
C GLY A 31 -3.00 -1.85 2.34
N ILE A 32 -1.88 -1.31 2.81
CA ILE A 32 -0.56 -1.97 2.80
C ILE A 32 0.05 -1.87 4.19
N ALA A 33 0.57 -3.00 4.69
CA ALA A 33 1.26 -3.07 5.97
C ALA A 33 2.57 -3.86 5.86
N VAL A 34 3.60 -3.37 6.53
CA VAL A 34 4.94 -3.98 6.62
C VAL A 34 5.51 -3.70 8.00
N VAL A 35 6.27 -4.65 8.53
CA VAL A 35 6.96 -4.54 9.82
C VAL A 35 8.46 -4.66 9.58
N SER A 36 9.23 -3.78 10.19
CA SER A 36 10.69 -3.75 10.11
C SER A 36 11.26 -3.19 11.42
N GLY A 37 12.46 -3.63 11.80
CA GLY A 37 13.23 -3.00 12.88
C GLY A 37 13.93 -1.70 12.46
N ASP A 38 13.86 -1.36 11.17
CA ASP A 38 14.44 -0.14 10.58
C ASP A 38 13.36 0.69 9.86
N ALA A 39 13.22 1.95 10.27
CA ALA A 39 12.23 2.88 9.73
C ALA A 39 12.56 3.34 8.29
N GLY A 40 13.84 3.36 7.91
CA GLY A 40 14.29 3.68 6.56
C GLY A 40 13.86 2.59 5.57
N HIS A 41 14.01 1.33 5.94
CA HIS A 41 13.54 0.18 5.18
C HIS A 41 12.02 0.20 5.03
N LEU A 42 11.30 0.49 6.11
CA LEU A 42 9.85 0.64 6.12
C LEU A 42 9.40 1.73 5.12
N THR A 43 10.08 2.87 5.13
CA THR A 43 9.83 3.97 4.19
C THR A 43 10.13 3.59 2.74
N ASP A 44 11.27 2.95 2.46
CA ASP A 44 11.66 2.53 1.10
C ASP A 44 10.68 1.50 0.51
N VAL A 45 10.24 0.52 1.32
CA VAL A 45 9.24 -0.46 0.88
C VAL A 45 7.91 0.21 0.55
N LEU A 46 7.41 1.11 1.41
CA LEU A 46 6.17 1.85 1.18
C LEU A 46 6.26 2.75 -0.06
N ASP A 47 7.38 3.46 -0.24
CA ASP A 47 7.69 4.26 -1.44
C ASP A 47 7.59 3.42 -2.72
N ARG A 48 8.19 2.22 -2.72
CA ARG A 48 8.17 1.32 -3.89
C ARG A 48 6.77 0.81 -4.19
N CYS A 49 5.99 0.52 -3.15
CA CYS A 49 4.59 0.10 -3.30
C CYS A 49 3.76 1.21 -3.95
N GLU A 50 3.90 2.45 -3.49
CA GLU A 50 3.20 3.60 -4.06
C GLU A 50 3.59 3.86 -5.50
N ARG A 51 4.90 3.84 -5.81
CA ARG A 51 5.38 4.00 -7.19
C ARG A 51 4.84 2.90 -8.12
N LEU A 52 4.72 1.67 -7.62
CA LEU A 52 4.13 0.57 -8.40
C LEU A 52 2.65 0.83 -8.73
N VAL A 53 1.88 1.36 -7.78
CA VAL A 53 0.46 1.67 -8.01
C VAL A 53 0.31 2.89 -8.91
N ALA A 54 1.06 3.96 -8.65
CA ALA A 54 1.04 5.20 -9.43
C ALA A 54 1.52 5.01 -10.88
N GLY A 55 2.40 4.04 -11.12
CA GLY A 55 2.94 3.75 -12.46
C GLY A 55 2.00 2.95 -13.36
N ARG A 56 0.80 2.58 -12.91
CA ARG A 56 -0.15 1.78 -13.69
C ARG A 56 -1.08 2.67 -14.53
N PRO A 57 -1.11 2.53 -15.86
CA PRO A 57 -1.97 3.35 -16.72
C PRO A 57 -3.46 3.08 -16.54
N GLU A 58 -3.85 1.91 -16.03
CA GLU A 58 -5.24 1.52 -15.84
C GLU A 58 -5.92 2.12 -14.60
N VAL A 59 -5.17 2.79 -13.73
CA VAL A 59 -5.69 3.40 -12.49
C VAL A 59 -5.09 4.78 -12.27
N GLU A 60 -5.83 5.61 -11.52
CA GLU A 60 -5.36 6.91 -11.05
C GLU A 60 -5.18 6.84 -9.53
N LEU A 61 -4.01 7.25 -9.04
CA LEU A 61 -3.76 7.32 -7.60
C LEU A 61 -4.28 8.65 -7.06
N LEU A 62 -5.39 8.60 -6.33
CA LEU A 62 -6.11 9.79 -5.88
C LEU A 62 -5.56 10.37 -4.57
N SER A 63 -5.12 9.50 -3.66
CA SER A 63 -4.55 9.90 -2.38
C SER A 63 -3.68 8.78 -1.80
N VAL A 64 -2.75 9.18 -0.94
CA VAL A 64 -1.89 8.29 -0.16
C VAL A 64 -1.86 8.81 1.27
N ARG A 65 -2.01 7.91 2.23
CA ARG A 65 -1.81 8.22 3.65
C ARG A 65 -0.87 7.19 4.25
N ARG A 66 0.16 7.66 4.96
CA ARG A 66 1.07 6.81 5.73
C ARG A 66 0.86 7.03 7.22
N ARG A 67 1.04 5.95 7.98
CA ARG A 67 1.14 5.97 9.44
C ARG A 67 2.25 5.01 9.84
N PHE A 68 3.14 5.46 10.70
CA PHE A 68 4.12 4.61 11.35
C PHE A 68 3.59 4.28 12.74
N HIS A 69 3.77 3.03 13.15
CA HIS A 69 3.49 2.56 14.49
C HIS A 69 4.79 2.05 15.08
N GLY A 70 5.17 2.58 16.24
CA GLY A 70 6.41 2.22 16.92
C GLY A 70 6.29 2.44 18.42
N ASP A 71 7.39 2.24 19.13
CA ASP A 71 7.45 2.25 20.61
C ASP A 71 7.08 3.61 21.26
N HIS A 72 6.82 4.65 20.46
CA HIS A 72 6.41 5.98 20.91
C HIS A 72 4.92 6.28 20.62
N ASP A 73 4.17 5.33 20.05
CA ASP A 73 2.73 5.45 19.86
C ASP A 73 2.00 4.93 21.11
N ASP A 74 1.70 5.83 22.04
CA ASP A 74 0.73 5.63 23.15
C ASP A 74 -0.71 5.94 22.69
#